data_AF-Q1QZ67-F1
#
_entry.id   AF-Q1QZ67-F1
#
_cell.length_a   1.000
_cell.length_b   1.000
_cell.length_c   1.000
_cell.angle_alpha   90.00
_cell.angle_beta   90.00
_cell.angle_gamma   90.00
#
_symmetry.space_group_name_H-M   'P 1'
#
loop_
_entity.id
_entity.type
_entity.pdbx_description
1 polymer ?
#
loop_
_entity_poly.entity_id
_entity_poly.type
_entity_poly.pdbx_seq_one_letter_code
_entity_poly.pdbx_strand_id
1 'polypeptide(L)'
;MQSAVILIDVEKGQINAVAQRLAELEGISEVFSTCGRYDLVAIARTRDFESLAQLVTERLMQVEGIHDTETLNAMQVHSRHDLETMFSLGW
;
A
#
# COMPACT_ATOMS: atom_id res chain seq x y z
N MET A 1 -7.05 -8.68 -12.07
CA MET A 1 -6.76 -8.04 -10.79
C MET A 1 -5.33 -8.38 -10.42
N GLN A 2 -4.50 -7.37 -10.18
CA GLN A 2 -3.14 -7.53 -9.67
C GLN A 2 -3.10 -7.06 -8.24
N SER A 3 -2.27 -7.71 -7.42
CA SER A 3 -2.08 -7.33 -6.04
C SER A 3 -0.61 -7.12 -5.77
N ALA A 4 -0.27 -6.10 -5.00
CA ALA A 4 1.08 -5.89 -4.53
C ALA A 4 1.06 -5.43 -3.07
N VAL A 5 2.12 -5.79 -2.35
CA VAL A 5 2.42 -5.23 -1.04
C VAL A 5 3.54 -4.24 -1.23
N ILE A 6 3.32 -3.01 -0.80
CA ILE A 6 4.26 -1.90 -0.97
C ILE A 6 4.78 -1.51 0.41
N LEU A 7 6.07 -1.73 0.62
CA LEU A 7 6.76 -1.36 1.85
C LEU A 7 7.35 0.04 1.66
N ILE A 8 7.17 0.94 2.61
CA ILE A 8 7.43 2.36 2.42
C ILE A 8 8.19 2.91 3.62
N ASP A 9 9.37 3.49 3.34
CA ASP A 9 10.12 4.30 4.28
C ASP A 9 9.70 5.76 4.13
N VAL A 10 9.46 6.42 5.25
CA VAL A 10 8.89 7.77 5.30
C VAL A 10 9.84 8.71 6.01
N GLU A 11 9.92 9.94 5.52
CA GLU A 11 10.66 11.00 6.19
C GLU A 11 10.15 11.23 7.61
N LYS A 12 11.07 11.56 8.52
CA LYS A 12 10.75 11.78 9.95
C LYS A 12 9.67 12.84 10.11
N GLY A 13 8.61 12.49 10.84
CA GLY A 13 7.48 13.39 11.11
C GLY A 13 6.40 13.40 10.02
N GLN A 14 6.59 12.68 8.91
CA GLN A 14 5.65 12.67 7.78
C GLN A 14 4.72 11.46 7.75
N ILE A 15 4.90 10.47 8.65
CA ILE A 15 4.17 9.17 8.65
C ILE A 15 2.66 9.35 8.46
N ASN A 16 2.00 10.14 9.30
CA ASN A 16 0.54 10.31 9.22
C ASN A 16 0.08 11.01 7.93
N ALA A 17 0.82 12.03 7.49
CA ALA A 17 0.49 12.78 6.28
C ALA A 17 0.65 11.90 5.02
N VAL A 18 1.74 11.12 4.97
CA VAL A 18 1.98 10.15 3.88
C VAL A 18 0.92 9.05 3.90
N ALA A 19 0.59 8.49 5.07
CA ALA A 19 -0.44 7.46 5.17
C ALA A 19 -1.80 7.95 4.66
N GLN A 20 -2.18 9.20 4.98
CA GLN A 20 -3.42 9.80 4.48
C GLN A 20 -3.39 9.99 2.96
N ARG A 21 -2.30 10.56 2.41
CA ARG A 21 -2.15 10.72 0.96
C ARG A 21 -2.23 9.38 0.23
N LEU A 22 -1.57 8.35 0.76
CA LEU A 22 -1.59 7.00 0.20
C LEU A 22 -3.00 6.39 0.23
N ALA A 23 -3.76 6.60 1.31
CA ALA A 23 -5.13 6.10 1.43
C ALA A 23 -6.10 6.76 0.43
N GLU A 24 -5.76 7.94 -0.09
CA GLU A 24 -6.52 8.65 -1.13
C GLU A 24 -6.15 8.20 -2.56
N LEU A 25 -5.06 7.44 -2.73
CA LEU A 25 -4.63 6.98 -4.05
C LEU A 25 -5.51 5.82 -4.54
N GLU A 26 -6.10 6.00 -5.72
CA GLU A 26 -6.77 4.93 -6.44
C GLU A 26 -5.82 3.74 -6.66
N GLY A 27 -6.28 2.54 -6.29
CA GLY A 27 -5.51 1.31 -6.38
C GLY A 27 -4.82 0.91 -5.08
N ILE A 28 -4.82 1.77 -4.05
CA ILE A 28 -4.46 1.40 -2.67
C ILE A 28 -5.74 1.02 -1.92
N SER A 29 -5.80 -0.21 -1.39
CA SER A 29 -6.95 -0.69 -0.60
C SER A 29 -6.79 -0.45 0.89
N GLU A 30 -5.56 -0.62 1.40
CA GLU A 30 -5.25 -0.40 2.81
C GLU A 30 -3.86 0.25 2.95
N VAL A 31 -3.69 1.02 4.03
CA VAL A 31 -2.39 1.52 4.48
C VAL A 31 -2.28 1.28 5.98
N PHE A 32 -1.21 0.64 6.40
CA PHE A 32 -0.92 0.33 7.79
C PHE A 32 0.36 1.03 8.21
N SER A 33 0.37 1.65 9.39
CA SER A 33 1.62 2.00 10.06
C SER A 33 2.17 0.78 10.79
N THR A 34 3.48 0.57 10.74
CA THR A 34 4.11 -0.61 11.35
C THR A 34 5.24 -0.23 12.30
N CYS A 35 5.48 -1.08 13.29
CA CYS A 35 6.65 -0.96 14.18
C CYS A 35 7.78 -1.86 13.67
N GLY A 36 8.15 -1.74 12.40
CA GLY A 36 9.08 -2.63 11.70
C GLY A 36 10.22 -1.89 11.01
N ARG A 37 10.80 -2.56 10.00
CA ARG A 37 11.83 -1.96 9.14
C ARG A 37 11.30 -0.78 8.33
N TYR A 38 10.04 -0.84 7.92
CA TYR A 38 9.36 0.18 7.14
C TYR A 38 8.31 0.88 7.99
N ASP A 39 8.13 2.18 7.76
CA ASP A 39 7.17 2.98 8.52
C ASP A 39 5.73 2.65 8.13
N LEU A 40 5.49 2.42 6.84
CA LEU A 40 4.18 2.10 6.28
C LEU A 40 4.21 0.85 5.41
N VAL A 41 3.08 0.15 5.38
CA VAL A 41 2.79 -0.93 4.42
C VAL A 41 1.47 -0.60 3.75
N ALA A 42 1.48 -0.52 2.42
CA ALA A 42 0.28 -0.31 1.62
C ALA A 42 -0.06 -1.57 0.81
N ILE A 43 -1.35 -1.91 0.76
CA ILE A 43 -1.87 -3.00 -0.07
C ILE A 43 -2.43 -2.39 -1.33
N ALA A 44 -1.85 -2.75 -2.47
CA ALA A 44 -2.34 -2.32 -3.77
C ALA A 44 -3.21 -3.41 -4.40
N ARG A 45 -4.37 -3.02 -4.94
CA ARG A 45 -5.25 -3.86 -5.76
C ARG A 45 -5.63 -3.08 -7.02
N THR A 46 -5.12 -3.51 -8.16
CA THR A 46 -5.36 -2.85 -9.45
C THR A 46 -6.01 -3.81 -10.44
N ARG A 47 -6.53 -3.27 -11.55
CA ARG A 47 -7.18 -4.09 -12.58
C ARG A 47 -6.20 -5.03 -13.29
N ASP A 48 -5.03 -4.51 -13.62
CA ASP A 48 -3.99 -5.13 -14.43
C ASP A 48 -2.60 -4.59 -14.06
N PHE A 49 -1.58 -5.14 -14.73
CA PHE A 49 -0.19 -4.82 -14.46
C PHE A 49 0.18 -3.39 -14.88
N GLU A 50 -0.41 -2.89 -15.96
CA GLU A 50 -0.20 -1.52 -16.43
C GLU A 50 -0.68 -0.50 -15.39
N SER A 51 -1.87 -0.73 -14.82
CA SER A 51 -2.41 0.09 -13.73
C SER A 51 -1.51 0.05 -12.48
N LEU A 52 -0.93 -1.11 -12.16
CA LEU A 52 0.01 -1.24 -11.04
C LEU A 52 1.31 -0.47 -11.31
N ALA A 53 1.87 -0.62 -12.52
CA ALA A 53 3.05 0.11 -12.93
C ALA A 53 2.81 1.61 -12.81
N GLN A 54 1.69 2.12 -13.33
CA GLN A 54 1.31 3.52 -13.23
C GLN A 54 1.19 4.01 -11.78
N LEU A 55 0.53 3.23 -10.91
CA LEU A 55 0.42 3.54 -9.49
C LEU A 55 1.80 3.73 -8.84
N VAL A 56 2.73 2.81 -9.11
CA VAL A 56 4.08 2.83 -8.51
C VAL A 56 4.95 3.92 -9.12
N THR A 57 5.00 4.02 -10.45
CA THR A 57 5.96 4.90 -11.15
C THR A 57 5.46 6.32 -11.35
N GLU A 58 4.16 6.59 -11.26
CA GLU A 58 3.64 7.96 -11.47
C GLU A 58 3.03 8.54 -10.20
N ARG A 59 2.30 7.74 -9.42
CA ARG A 59 1.54 8.27 -8.28
C ARG A 59 2.33 8.18 -6.97
N LEU A 60 2.87 7.00 -6.65
CA LEU A 60 3.66 6.79 -5.43
C LEU A 60 4.91 7.67 -5.37
N MET A 61 5.65 7.80 -6.48
CA MET A 61 6.83 8.66 -6.55
C MET A 61 6.52 10.15 -6.35
N GLN A 62 5.27 10.59 -6.51
CA GLN A 62 4.85 11.98 -6.30
C GLN A 62 4.37 12.25 -4.86
N VAL A 63 4.26 11.22 -4.03
CA VAL A 63 3.82 11.41 -2.64
C VAL A 63 4.96 12.02 -1.83
N GLU A 64 4.80 13.29 -1.50
CA GLU A 64 5.74 14.02 -0.65
C GLU A 64 5.94 13.33 0.71
N GLY A 65 7.21 13.16 1.09
CA GLY A 65 7.61 12.55 2.35
C GLY A 65 7.92 11.05 2.23
N ILE A 66 7.71 10.41 1.08
CA ILE A 66 8.24 9.07 0.83
C ILE A 66 9.76 9.18 0.59
N HIS A 67 10.53 8.45 1.39
CA HIS A 67 11.98 8.36 1.24
C HIS A 67 12.38 7.21 0.31
N ASP A 68 11.78 6.02 0.49
CA ASP A 68 12.04 4.85 -0.34
C ASP A 68 10.84 3.90 -0.36
N THR A 69 10.78 3.03 -1.38
CA THR A 69 9.74 2.00 -1.50
C THR A 69 10.29 0.67 -2.00
N GLU A 70 9.74 -0.42 -1.50
CA GLU A 70 9.94 -1.77 -2.04
C GLU A 70 8.58 -2.37 -2.42
N THR A 71 8.38 -2.65 -3.71
CA THR A 71 7.12 -3.21 -4.22
C THR A 71 7.23 -4.71 -4.43
N LEU A 72 6.45 -5.46 -3.65
CA LEU A 72 6.32 -6.91 -3.75
C LEU A 72 5.09 -7.26 -4.59
N ASN A 73 5.29 -7.44 -5.89
CA ASN A 73 4.23 -7.88 -6.78
C ASN A 73 3.83 -9.34 -6.47
N ALA A 74 2.54 -9.60 -6.25
CA ALA A 74 2.06 -10.91 -5.92
C ALA A 74 2.00 -11.82 -7.16
N MET A 75 2.76 -12.92 -7.14
CA MET A 75 2.69 -13.94 -8.19
C MET A 75 1.46 -14.85 -8.03
N GLN A 76 1.11 -15.19 -6.78
CA GLN A 76 -0.08 -15.96 -6.42
C GLN A 76 -0.62 -15.42 -5.09
N VAL A 77 -1.92 -15.19 -5.02
CA VAL A 77 -2.59 -14.72 -3.80
C VAL A 77 -3.34 -15.89 -3.18
N HIS A 78 -2.89 -16.35 -2.01
CA HIS A 78 -3.55 -17.38 -1.23
C HIS A 78 -4.34 -16.72 -0.10
N SER A 79 -5.59 -16.38 -0.36
CA SER A 79 -6.45 -15.85 0.69
C SER A 79 -7.41 -16.91 1.22
N ARG A 80 -7.41 -17.16 2.55
CA ARG A 80 -8.51 -17.85 3.24
C ARG A 80 -9.79 -17.00 3.24
N HIS A 81 -9.67 -15.77 2.73
CA HIS A 81 -10.68 -14.73 2.77
C HIS A 81 -10.53 -13.63 1.69
N ASP A 82 -11.39 -13.63 0.69
CA ASP A 82 -12.25 -12.44 0.54
C ASP A 82 -13.44 -12.52 1.54
N LEU A 83 -13.42 -13.42 2.55
CA LEU A 83 -14.60 -14.15 3.01
C LEU A 83 -15.32 -13.67 4.30
N GLU A 84 -14.74 -13.05 5.34
CA GLU A 84 -15.42 -12.63 6.63
C GLU A 84 -14.65 -11.63 7.60
N THR A 85 -13.31 -11.57 7.65
CA THR A 85 -12.47 -11.10 8.80
C THR A 85 -11.98 -9.64 8.75
N MET A 86 -12.01 -8.93 7.62
CA MET A 86 -11.65 -7.48 7.64
C MET A 86 -12.63 -6.64 8.50
N PHE A 87 -13.78 -7.21 8.89
CA PHE A 87 -14.84 -6.55 9.67
C PHE A 87 -14.96 -6.99 11.14
N SER A 88 -14.09 -7.85 11.66
CA SER A 88 -14.20 -8.29 13.07
C SER A 88 -13.45 -7.41 14.08
N LEU A 89 -12.62 -6.46 13.63
CA LEU A 89 -11.77 -5.63 14.51
C LEU A 89 -12.33 -4.21 14.72
N GLY A 90 -13.64 -4.08 14.83
CA GLY A 90 -14.30 -2.79 14.99
C GLY A 90 -15.54 -2.78 15.88
N TRP A 91 -15.55 -3.53 16.99
CA TRP A 91 -16.34 -3.27 18.21
C TRP A 91 -15.57 -3.77 19.44
#